data_AF-A0A6J8BD23-F1
#
_entry.id   AF-A0A6J8BD23-F1
#
_cell.length_a   1.000
_cell.length_b   1.000
_cell.length_c   1.000
_cell.angle_alpha   90.00
_cell.angle_beta   90.00
_cell.angle_gamma   90.00
#
_symmetry.space_group_name_H-M   'P 1'
#
loop_
_entity.id
_entity.type
_entity.pdbx_description
1 polymer ?
#
loop_
_entity_poly.entity_id
_entity_poly.type
_entity_poly.pdbx_seq_one_letter_code
_entity_poly.pdbx_strand_id
1 'polypeptide(L)'
;MSENEQKICKRTPSFRIELSGNDEKKNIIFDKLTKIRNELTKKSNRPMGNLQVLEALFEKWFDNEDENPGPAMCPSTYIRTKKTDVNQKIFFIAEDSFRRCIQVSEWHARQCSHNLCTNRLIQKGHVVKTNLKCGNQETPHVFSWSSSPYLQTKEYLINSRVNHGIVCSGILPSDYKRFVSGSGIGMLNEERRTSFFNKHQQHIQEEYNECVDTALLEEIASYEDLDSIDIMSDARHGWRKNSKDTSVVAIGEKTHKVLKCEHVTKADDIVSQRHEQVGTVRIYQYMKDKDVRVGVHCHDRNLSINKYIREETETLNQNDTWHCVKAMKTAMKKIPSGPQYSKGKTWSFQLSDKVEPVATHVHWCIRNCNQQKEMLKSSLWNIVDHYKNIHTGCSESSRCRKDTNYEPPRIVISNPVAKKLLVNAILGSNIYKYANDYTLGRDTFYVESFNNVINIYQNKRISFGDLQYNVRNNLAVCHWNENVDREYTSVSHLNDHRRSRSKMGKKNYKKATYKFRDKIWSRYINNIYKRKKQNKGKGNNN
;
A
#
# COMPACT_ATOMS: atom_id res chain seq x y z
N MET A 1 -52.38 -73.92 14.65
CA MET A 1 -52.19 -74.48 13.30
C MET A 1 -51.24 -73.55 12.57
N SER A 2 -49.98 -74.00 12.43
CA SER A 2 -49.21 -74.07 11.15
C SER A 2 -48.75 -72.69 10.63
N GLU A 3 -47.49 -72.41 10.31
CA GLU A 3 -46.31 -73.23 10.07
C GLU A 3 -45.08 -72.31 10.14
N ASN A 4 -44.02 -72.80 10.79
CA ASN A 4 -42.70 -72.19 10.80
C ASN A 4 -41.95 -72.77 9.58
N GLU A 5 -41.99 -72.10 8.43
CA GLU A 5 -41.20 -72.52 7.27
C GLU A 5 -39.74 -72.08 7.42
N GLN A 6 -38.92 -72.99 7.94
CA GLN A 6 -37.47 -72.94 7.77
C GLN A 6 -37.14 -73.09 6.28
N LYS A 7 -36.68 -72.02 5.64
CA LYS A 7 -36.04 -72.06 4.31
C LYS A 7 -34.78 -72.93 4.38
N ILE A 8 -34.89 -74.18 3.93
CA ILE A 8 -33.77 -75.09 3.71
C ILE A 8 -32.89 -74.49 2.61
N CYS A 9 -31.69 -74.03 2.99
CA CYS A 9 -30.67 -73.59 2.04
C CYS A 9 -30.15 -74.84 1.29
N LYS A 10 -30.56 -75.02 0.03
CA LYS A 10 -30.06 -76.10 -0.83
C LYS A 10 -28.54 -75.98 -0.93
N ARG A 11 -27.81 -76.96 -0.38
CA ARG A 11 -26.34 -77.05 -0.51
C ARG A 11 -25.98 -77.11 -1.99
N THR A 12 -25.13 -76.18 -2.43
CA THR A 12 -24.54 -76.17 -3.77
C THR A 12 -23.76 -77.49 -4.00
N PRO A 13 -23.87 -78.14 -5.16
CA PRO A 13 -23.12 -79.37 -5.45
C PRO A 13 -21.62 -79.16 -5.24
N SER A 14 -20.97 -80.11 -4.55
CA SER A 14 -19.56 -79.96 -4.17
C SER A 14 -18.64 -80.21 -5.36
N PHE A 15 -18.04 -79.14 -5.89
CA PHE A 15 -16.96 -79.21 -6.87
C PHE A 15 -15.64 -79.51 -6.16
N ARG A 16 -15.06 -80.69 -6.44
CA ARG A 16 -13.78 -81.14 -5.86
C ARG A 16 -12.66 -80.90 -6.87
N ILE A 17 -11.63 -80.16 -6.45
CA ILE A 17 -10.44 -79.90 -7.25
C ILE A 17 -9.37 -80.91 -6.82
N GLU A 18 -8.97 -81.79 -7.73
CA GLU A 18 -7.82 -82.67 -7.52
C GLU A 18 -6.61 -82.11 -8.26
N LEU A 19 -5.55 -81.81 -7.52
CA LEU A 19 -4.28 -81.35 -8.05
C LEU A 19 -3.28 -82.51 -7.94
N SER A 20 -2.64 -82.90 -9.04
CA SER A 20 -1.54 -83.87 -9.04
C SER A 20 -0.21 -83.17 -8.70
N GLY A 21 0.66 -83.78 -7.88
CA GLY A 21 2.01 -83.25 -7.59
C GLY A 21 2.42 -83.28 -6.10
N ASN A 22 3.48 -82.54 -5.76
CA ASN A 22 4.00 -82.39 -4.39
C ASN A 22 2.96 -81.72 -3.46
N ASP A 23 2.65 -82.37 -2.34
CA ASP A 23 1.61 -81.95 -1.40
C ASP A 23 1.87 -80.58 -0.77
N GLU A 24 3.13 -80.17 -0.62
CA GLU A 24 3.48 -78.83 -0.13
C GLU A 24 2.99 -77.73 -1.08
N LYS A 25 3.15 -77.94 -2.40
CA LYS A 25 2.64 -77.01 -3.42
C LYS A 25 1.12 -77.00 -3.49
N LYS A 26 0.47 -78.14 -3.29
CA LYS A 26 -1.00 -78.22 -3.23
C LYS A 26 -1.54 -77.40 -2.07
N ASN A 27 -0.95 -77.55 -0.89
CA ASN A 27 -1.36 -76.80 0.30
C ASN A 27 -1.23 -75.29 0.10
N ILE A 28 -0.13 -74.83 -0.52
CA ILE A 28 0.06 -73.41 -0.86
C ILE A 28 -1.05 -72.91 -1.81
N ILE A 29 -1.43 -73.70 -2.81
CA ILE A 29 -2.48 -73.33 -3.77
C ILE A 29 -3.86 -73.28 -3.07
N PHE A 30 -4.17 -74.28 -2.24
CA PHE A 30 -5.43 -74.28 -1.48
C PHE A 30 -5.52 -73.14 -0.47
N ASP A 31 -4.41 -72.77 0.18
CA ASP A 31 -4.35 -71.60 1.05
C ASP A 31 -4.64 -70.29 0.30
N LYS A 32 -4.06 -70.14 -0.91
CA LYS A 32 -4.34 -68.98 -1.78
C LYS A 32 -5.80 -68.95 -2.21
N LEU A 33 -6.36 -70.07 -2.65
CA LEU A 33 -7.78 -70.16 -3.03
C LEU A 33 -8.71 -69.87 -1.86
N THR A 34 -8.34 -70.29 -0.64
CA THR A 34 -9.11 -70.01 0.58
C THR A 34 -9.07 -68.52 0.94
N LYS A 35 -7.90 -67.88 0.84
CA LYS A 35 -7.77 -66.42 1.03
C LYS A 35 -8.62 -65.65 0.03
N ILE A 36 -8.59 -66.04 -1.25
CA ILE A 36 -9.40 -65.41 -2.30
C ILE A 36 -10.90 -65.62 -2.04
N ARG A 37 -11.32 -66.83 -1.65
CA ARG A 37 -12.71 -67.12 -1.27
C ARG A 37 -13.20 -66.22 -0.15
N ASN A 38 -12.40 -66.04 0.89
CA ASN A 38 -12.76 -65.21 2.04
C ASN A 38 -12.95 -63.74 1.63
N GLU A 39 -12.07 -63.21 0.78
CA GLU A 39 -12.19 -61.84 0.28
C GLU A 39 -13.38 -61.66 -0.67
N LEU A 40 -13.65 -62.62 -1.56
CA LEU A 40 -14.83 -62.57 -2.44
C LEU A 40 -16.13 -62.70 -1.65
N THR A 41 -16.17 -63.57 -0.64
CA THR A 41 -17.34 -63.75 0.26
C THR A 41 -17.64 -62.46 1.03
N LYS A 42 -16.60 -61.75 1.51
CA LYS A 42 -16.77 -60.43 2.15
C LYS A 42 -17.35 -59.40 1.18
N LYS A 43 -16.87 -59.38 -0.07
CA LYS A 43 -17.32 -58.39 -1.07
C LYS A 43 -18.75 -58.66 -1.58
N SER A 44 -19.11 -59.91 -1.82
CA SER A 44 -20.43 -60.28 -2.34
C SER A 44 -21.49 -60.45 -1.25
N ASN A 45 -21.06 -60.46 0.02
CA ASN A 45 -21.88 -60.71 1.21
C ASN A 45 -22.71 -62.01 1.10
N ARG A 46 -22.17 -63.02 0.39
CA ARG A 46 -22.75 -64.36 0.19
C ARG A 46 -21.63 -65.41 0.21
N PRO A 47 -21.86 -66.60 0.80
CA PRO A 47 -20.86 -67.66 0.83
C PRO A 47 -20.54 -68.13 -0.59
N MET A 48 -19.26 -68.08 -0.97
CA MET A 48 -18.79 -68.46 -2.30
C MET A 48 -18.26 -69.90 -2.32
N GLY A 49 -18.75 -70.72 -3.25
CA GLY A 49 -18.23 -72.07 -3.50
C GLY A 49 -16.93 -72.08 -4.29
N ASN A 50 -16.24 -73.23 -4.34
CA ASN A 50 -14.96 -73.38 -5.06
C ASN A 50 -15.06 -73.02 -6.54
N LEU A 51 -16.16 -73.41 -7.20
CA LEU A 51 -16.40 -73.14 -8.62
C LEU A 51 -16.52 -71.64 -8.88
N GLN A 52 -17.30 -70.93 -8.07
CA GLN A 52 -17.48 -69.47 -8.20
C GLN A 52 -16.19 -68.69 -7.93
N VAL A 53 -15.32 -69.22 -7.07
CA VAL A 53 -13.98 -68.64 -6.85
C VAL A 53 -13.09 -68.83 -8.08
N LEU A 54 -13.17 -69.98 -8.74
CA LEU A 54 -12.42 -70.24 -9.98
C LEU A 54 -12.98 -69.44 -11.16
N GLU A 55 -14.30 -69.33 -11.30
CA GLU A 55 -14.96 -68.50 -12.32
C GLU A 55 -14.51 -67.04 -12.17
N ALA A 56 -14.57 -66.47 -10.97
CA ALA A 56 -14.10 -65.11 -10.72
C ALA A 56 -12.59 -64.92 -10.95
N LEU A 57 -11.79 -65.97 -10.74
CA LEU A 57 -10.35 -65.95 -11.02
C LEU A 57 -10.07 -65.98 -12.53
N PHE A 58 -10.80 -66.81 -13.27
CA PHE A 58 -10.66 -66.93 -14.71
C PHE A 58 -11.24 -65.72 -15.45
N GLU A 59 -12.42 -65.21 -15.06
CA GLU A 59 -12.95 -63.94 -15.58
C GLU A 59 -11.92 -62.82 -15.39
N LYS A 60 -11.35 -62.69 -14.20
CA LYS A 60 -10.32 -61.68 -13.93
C LYS A 60 -9.01 -61.94 -14.67
N TRP A 61 -8.68 -63.20 -15.01
CA TRP A 61 -7.50 -63.52 -15.80
C TRP A 61 -7.72 -63.16 -17.27
N PHE A 62 -8.88 -63.49 -17.82
CA PHE A 62 -9.26 -63.15 -19.20
C PHE A 62 -9.47 -61.64 -19.38
N ASP A 63 -10.01 -60.94 -18.37
CA ASP A 63 -10.09 -59.47 -18.36
C ASP A 63 -8.69 -58.80 -18.36
N ASN A 64 -7.62 -59.50 -17.97
CA ASN A 64 -6.25 -58.98 -18.01
C ASN A 64 -5.52 -59.31 -19.33
N GLU A 65 -6.01 -60.24 -20.15
CA GLU A 65 -5.38 -60.56 -21.47
C GLU A 65 -5.96 -59.73 -22.63
N ASP A 66 -7.10 -59.06 -22.44
CA ASP A 66 -7.67 -58.08 -23.37
C ASP A 66 -7.33 -56.61 -23.01
N GLU A 67 -6.24 -56.35 -22.27
CA GLU A 67 -5.60 -55.03 -22.26
C GLU A 67 -4.83 -54.82 -23.58
N ASN A 68 -5.58 -54.71 -24.68
CA ASN A 68 -5.22 -53.78 -25.75
C ASN A 68 -4.83 -52.46 -25.05
N PRO A 69 -3.63 -51.89 -25.25
CA PRO A 69 -3.29 -50.64 -24.60
C PRO A 69 -4.28 -49.60 -25.12
N GLY A 70 -5.30 -49.30 -24.31
CA GLY A 70 -6.23 -48.23 -24.59
C GLY A 70 -5.44 -46.96 -24.90
N PRO A 71 -6.01 -46.03 -25.68
CA PRO A 71 -5.33 -44.78 -26.03
C PRO A 71 -4.76 -44.17 -24.75
N ALA A 72 -3.43 -43.98 -24.74
CA ALA A 72 -2.68 -43.57 -23.56
C ALA A 72 -3.44 -42.48 -22.80
N MET A 73 -3.91 -42.80 -21.58
CA MET A 73 -4.67 -41.84 -20.77
C MET A 73 -3.85 -40.55 -20.67
N CYS A 74 -4.48 -39.43 -21.00
CA CYS A 74 -3.85 -38.12 -20.89
C CYS A 74 -3.33 -37.94 -19.45
N PRO A 75 -2.07 -37.50 -19.27
CA PRO A 75 -1.54 -37.23 -17.94
C PRO A 75 -2.44 -36.26 -17.17
N SER A 76 -2.52 -36.44 -15.85
CA SER A 76 -3.26 -35.54 -14.96
C SER A 76 -2.84 -34.07 -15.17
N THR A 77 -3.81 -33.15 -15.17
CA THR A 77 -3.58 -31.70 -15.29
C THR A 77 -2.96 -31.09 -14.03
N TYR A 78 -2.85 -31.86 -12.94
CA TYR A 78 -2.18 -31.47 -11.71
C TYR A 78 -1.32 -32.59 -11.14
N ILE A 79 -0.27 -32.21 -10.42
CA ILE A 79 0.62 -33.12 -9.70
C ILE A 79 0.44 -32.90 -8.20
N ARG A 80 0.13 -33.96 -7.45
CA ARG A 80 0.08 -33.89 -5.98
C ARG A 80 1.50 -33.97 -5.42
N THR A 81 1.94 -32.90 -4.75
CA THR A 81 3.30 -32.79 -4.19
C THR A 81 3.56 -33.88 -3.16
N LYS A 82 4.70 -34.59 -3.30
CA LYS A 82 5.19 -35.54 -2.28
C LYS A 82 5.96 -34.78 -1.20
N LYS A 83 6.12 -35.37 -0.01
CA LYS A 83 6.91 -34.78 1.09
C LYS A 83 8.34 -34.43 0.68
N THR A 84 8.93 -35.19 -0.25
CA THR A 84 10.29 -34.94 -0.79
C THR A 84 10.38 -33.71 -1.69
N ASP A 85 9.24 -33.27 -2.25
CA ASP A 85 9.20 -32.29 -3.34
C ASP A 85 8.74 -30.90 -2.85
N VAL A 86 8.51 -30.76 -1.54
CA VAL A 86 8.04 -29.50 -0.93
C VAL A 86 9.02 -28.34 -1.08
N ASN A 87 10.30 -28.64 -1.29
CA ASN A 87 11.37 -27.65 -1.50
C ASN A 87 11.77 -27.53 -2.99
N GLN A 88 10.87 -27.85 -3.91
CA GLN A 88 11.12 -27.68 -5.34
C GLN A 88 11.41 -26.21 -5.70
N LYS A 89 12.23 -26.00 -6.74
CA LYS A 89 12.59 -24.65 -7.19
C LYS A 89 11.40 -23.95 -7.81
N ILE A 90 11.16 -22.71 -7.40
CA ILE A 90 10.07 -21.88 -7.92
C ILE A 90 10.63 -20.77 -8.82
N PHE A 91 10.00 -20.59 -9.98
CA PHE A 91 10.31 -19.55 -10.95
C PHE A 91 9.05 -19.03 -11.62
N PHE A 92 9.13 -17.85 -12.22
CA PHE A 92 8.02 -17.28 -12.98
C PHE A 92 8.11 -17.67 -14.46
N ILE A 93 6.94 -17.89 -15.07
CA ILE A 93 6.78 -18.17 -16.49
C ILE A 93 5.83 -17.14 -17.11
N ALA A 94 6.19 -16.62 -18.28
CA ALA A 94 5.31 -15.77 -19.06
C ALA A 94 4.40 -16.64 -19.92
N GLU A 95 3.19 -16.16 -20.18
CA GLU A 95 2.21 -16.88 -20.98
C GLU A 95 2.76 -17.29 -22.36
N ASP A 96 3.40 -16.36 -23.08
CA ASP A 96 4.02 -16.64 -24.38
C ASP A 96 5.14 -17.69 -24.30
N SER A 97 5.93 -17.67 -23.22
CA SER A 97 6.98 -18.69 -22.98
C SER A 97 6.38 -20.06 -22.72
N PHE A 98 5.23 -20.13 -22.03
CA PHE A 98 4.50 -21.37 -21.81
C PHE A 98 3.91 -21.91 -23.12
N ARG A 99 3.20 -21.06 -23.89
CA ARG A 99 2.68 -21.40 -25.22
C ARG A 99 3.79 -21.87 -26.16
N ARG A 100 4.95 -21.20 -26.14
CA ARG A 100 6.12 -21.61 -26.94
C ARG A 100 6.67 -22.96 -26.51
N CYS A 101 6.65 -23.29 -25.22
CA CYS A 101 7.06 -24.61 -24.73
C CYS A 101 6.17 -25.70 -25.34
N ILE A 102 4.85 -25.50 -25.32
CA ILE A 102 3.87 -26.42 -25.90
C ILE A 102 4.13 -26.58 -27.40
N GLN A 103 4.27 -25.48 -28.14
CA GLN A 103 4.56 -25.51 -29.58
C GLN A 103 5.84 -26.27 -29.93
N VAL A 104 6.90 -26.12 -29.13
CA VAL A 104 8.15 -26.87 -29.34
C VAL A 104 7.95 -28.36 -29.09
N SER A 105 7.21 -28.73 -28.03
CA SER A 105 6.87 -30.13 -27.75
C SER A 105 6.00 -30.75 -28.85
N GLU A 106 4.99 -30.03 -29.33
CA GLU A 106 4.12 -30.48 -30.44
C GLU A 106 4.89 -30.63 -31.75
N TRP A 107 5.74 -29.65 -32.08
CA TRP A 107 6.61 -29.74 -33.25
C TRP A 107 7.52 -30.96 -33.16
N HIS A 108 8.15 -31.18 -32.00
CA HIS A 108 9.01 -32.33 -31.78
C HIS A 108 8.26 -33.65 -31.95
N ALA A 109 7.08 -33.78 -31.35
CA ALA A 109 6.26 -34.99 -31.44
C ALA A 109 5.84 -35.35 -32.87
N ARG A 110 5.71 -34.35 -33.76
CA ARG A 110 5.44 -34.58 -35.20
C ARG A 110 6.67 -35.06 -35.99
N GLN A 111 7.87 -34.77 -35.50
CA GLN A 111 9.13 -35.03 -36.21
C GLN A 111 9.91 -36.20 -35.63
N CYS A 112 9.66 -36.59 -34.39
CA CYS A 112 10.40 -37.63 -33.69
C CYS A 112 9.51 -38.38 -32.70
N SER A 113 9.62 -39.70 -32.70
CA SER A 113 8.92 -40.62 -31.78
C SER A 113 9.55 -40.71 -30.38
N HIS A 114 10.74 -40.13 -30.19
CA HIS A 114 11.45 -40.18 -28.91
C HIS A 114 10.92 -39.12 -27.93
N ASN A 115 11.13 -39.35 -26.63
CA ASN A 115 10.73 -38.39 -25.61
C ASN A 115 11.64 -37.15 -25.57
N LEU A 116 11.03 -36.00 -25.29
CA LEU A 116 11.74 -34.75 -25.05
C LEU A 116 11.98 -34.60 -23.55
N CYS A 117 13.25 -34.57 -23.15
CA CYS A 117 13.65 -34.45 -21.75
C CYS A 117 14.24 -33.08 -21.47
N THR A 118 14.03 -32.57 -20.26
CA THR A 118 14.68 -31.34 -19.80
C THR A 118 16.03 -31.65 -19.18
N ASN A 119 17.05 -30.85 -19.50
CA ASN A 119 18.34 -30.88 -18.83
C ASN A 119 18.34 -30.00 -17.57
N ARG A 120 19.51 -29.89 -16.94
CA ARG A 120 19.79 -28.98 -15.81
C ARG A 120 19.14 -27.61 -16.00
N LEU A 121 18.22 -27.26 -15.10
CA LEU A 121 17.59 -25.95 -15.04
C LEU A 121 18.60 -24.90 -14.55
N ILE A 122 18.86 -23.88 -15.35
CA ILE A 122 19.73 -22.74 -15.00
C ILE A 122 18.83 -21.56 -14.60
N GLN A 123 18.83 -21.24 -13.31
CA GLN A 123 18.06 -20.12 -12.77
C GLN A 123 18.84 -18.81 -12.93
N LYS A 124 18.20 -17.78 -13.49
CA LYS A 124 18.78 -16.44 -13.71
C LYS A 124 17.87 -15.37 -13.13
N GLY A 125 17.93 -15.17 -11.82
CA GLY A 125 16.95 -14.33 -11.12
C GLY A 125 15.63 -15.07 -11.01
N HIS A 126 14.53 -14.46 -11.45
CA HIS A 126 13.20 -15.05 -11.37
C HIS A 126 12.88 -16.03 -12.51
N VAL A 127 13.78 -16.17 -13.48
CA VAL A 127 13.55 -16.98 -14.69
C VAL A 127 14.42 -18.22 -14.71
N VAL A 128 13.98 -19.21 -15.47
CA VAL A 128 14.76 -20.41 -15.78
C VAL A 128 15.07 -20.47 -17.26
N LYS A 129 16.27 -20.96 -17.57
CA LYS A 129 16.69 -21.38 -18.91
C LYS A 129 17.06 -22.85 -18.85
N THR A 130 16.61 -23.64 -19.82
CA THR A 130 17.02 -25.04 -19.99
C THR A 130 17.11 -25.39 -21.46
N ASN A 131 17.71 -26.54 -21.75
CA ASN A 131 17.68 -27.15 -23.07
C ASN A 131 16.76 -28.38 -23.00
N LEU A 132 15.85 -28.46 -23.95
CA LEU A 132 15.01 -29.61 -24.20
C LEU A 132 15.76 -30.50 -25.19
N LYS A 133 16.10 -31.73 -24.78
CA LYS A 133 16.87 -32.68 -25.58
C LYS A 133 16.00 -33.88 -25.95
N CYS A 134 16.06 -34.27 -27.21
CA CYS A 134 15.50 -35.52 -27.68
C CYS A 134 16.28 -36.72 -27.12
N GLY A 135 15.57 -37.80 -26.80
CA GLY A 135 16.18 -39.09 -26.43
C GLY A 135 16.86 -39.84 -27.58
N ASN A 136 16.71 -39.39 -28.84
CA ASN A 136 17.36 -39.99 -30.00
C ASN A 136 18.88 -39.73 -29.95
N GLN A 137 19.68 -40.80 -29.99
CA GLN A 137 21.14 -40.73 -29.91
C GLN A 137 21.80 -40.46 -31.28
N GLU A 138 21.14 -40.79 -32.39
CA GLU A 138 21.71 -40.66 -33.74
C GLU A 138 21.53 -39.24 -34.32
N THR A 139 20.36 -38.62 -34.09
CA THR A 139 20.06 -37.24 -34.50
C THR A 139 19.38 -36.47 -33.36
N PRO A 140 20.14 -35.98 -32.36
CA PRO A 140 19.56 -35.35 -31.18
C PRO A 140 19.04 -33.93 -31.49
N HIS A 141 17.72 -33.77 -31.52
CA HIS A 141 17.10 -32.44 -31.51
C HIS A 141 17.37 -31.74 -30.16
N VAL A 142 17.82 -30.48 -30.21
CA VAL A 142 18.07 -29.66 -29.02
C VAL A 142 17.42 -28.30 -29.18
N PHE A 143 16.51 -27.97 -28.26
CA PHE A 143 15.85 -26.66 -28.22
C PHE A 143 16.24 -25.90 -26.97
N SER A 144 16.65 -24.64 -27.12
CA SER A 144 16.83 -23.77 -25.97
C SER A 144 15.51 -23.12 -25.59
N TRP A 145 15.08 -23.31 -24.36
CA TRP A 145 13.84 -22.74 -23.83
C TRP A 145 14.12 -21.87 -22.61
N SER A 146 13.33 -20.80 -22.46
CA SER A 146 13.34 -19.96 -21.27
C SER A 146 11.94 -19.58 -20.84
N SER A 147 11.74 -19.52 -19.52
CA SER A 147 10.48 -19.14 -18.90
C SER A 147 10.08 -17.67 -19.12
N SER A 148 10.94 -16.85 -19.73
CA SER A 148 10.64 -15.45 -20.07
C SER A 148 11.00 -15.13 -21.52
N PRO A 149 10.18 -14.30 -22.19
CA PRO A 149 10.59 -13.59 -23.41
C PRO A 149 11.78 -12.69 -23.13
N TYR A 150 12.54 -12.41 -24.19
CA TYR A 150 13.63 -11.45 -24.17
C TYR A 150 13.16 -10.09 -24.66
N LEU A 151 13.55 -9.04 -23.95
CA LEU A 151 13.44 -7.67 -24.43
C LEU A 151 14.49 -7.41 -25.52
N GLN A 152 14.35 -6.30 -26.27
CA GLN A 152 15.33 -5.93 -27.29
C GLN A 152 16.75 -5.72 -26.74
N THR A 153 16.88 -5.43 -25.45
CA THR A 153 18.15 -5.34 -24.71
C THR A 153 18.80 -6.70 -24.42
N LYS A 154 18.17 -7.81 -24.84
CA LYS A 154 18.51 -9.19 -24.46
C LYS A 154 18.30 -9.51 -22.97
N GLU A 155 17.67 -8.60 -22.22
CA GLU A 155 17.26 -8.84 -20.83
C GLU A 155 15.95 -9.65 -20.79
N TYR A 156 15.69 -10.36 -19.69
CA TYR A 156 14.45 -11.10 -19.50
C TYR A 156 13.30 -10.18 -19.09
N LEU A 157 12.19 -10.21 -19.83
CA LEU A 157 10.97 -9.43 -19.54
C LEU A 157 10.50 -9.60 -18.09
N ILE A 158 10.44 -10.84 -17.59
CA ILE A 158 10.02 -11.14 -16.22
C ILE A 158 10.92 -10.43 -15.20
N ASN A 159 12.24 -10.50 -15.37
CA ASN A 159 13.17 -9.85 -14.45
C ASN A 159 13.00 -8.33 -14.45
N SER A 160 12.81 -7.72 -15.62
CA SER A 160 12.53 -6.28 -15.74
C SER A 160 11.18 -5.92 -15.10
N ARG A 161 10.14 -6.75 -15.25
CA ARG A 161 8.83 -6.55 -14.61
C ARG A 161 8.90 -6.65 -13.09
N VAL A 162 9.62 -7.63 -12.55
CA VAL A 162 9.81 -7.74 -11.10
C VAL A 162 10.60 -6.54 -10.56
N ASN A 163 11.67 -6.12 -11.23
CA ASN A 163 12.39 -4.89 -10.88
C ASN A 163 11.49 -3.65 -10.88
N HIS A 164 10.63 -3.49 -11.89
CA HIS A 164 9.65 -2.40 -11.93
C HIS A 164 8.71 -2.44 -10.72
N GLY A 165 8.21 -3.63 -10.35
CA GLY A 165 7.39 -3.82 -9.16
C GLY A 165 8.12 -3.48 -7.85
N ILE A 166 9.40 -3.86 -7.73
CA ILE A 166 10.24 -3.50 -6.58
C ILE A 166 10.35 -1.97 -6.48
N VAL A 167 10.72 -1.29 -7.55
CA VAL A 167 10.91 0.17 -7.53
C VAL A 167 9.59 0.90 -7.21
N CYS A 168 8.48 0.49 -7.81
CA CYS A 168 7.19 1.21 -7.70
C CYS A 168 6.36 0.85 -6.47
N SER A 169 6.75 -0.16 -5.68
CA SER A 169 6.03 -0.60 -4.47
C SER A 169 6.54 0.05 -3.18
N GLY A 170 7.72 0.67 -3.21
CA GLY A 170 8.38 1.18 -2.01
C GLY A 170 9.15 0.12 -1.22
N ILE A 171 9.12 -1.15 -1.65
CA ILE A 171 9.85 -2.24 -0.96
C ILE A 171 11.35 -1.95 -0.92
N LEU A 172 11.99 -2.35 0.18
CA LEU A 172 13.44 -2.22 0.35
C LEU A 172 14.16 -3.43 -0.24
N PRO A 173 15.44 -3.30 -0.64
CA PRO A 173 16.23 -4.45 -1.08
C PRO A 173 16.30 -5.58 -0.05
N SER A 174 16.34 -5.25 1.25
CA SER A 174 16.31 -6.21 2.36
C SER A 174 14.98 -6.94 2.47
N ASP A 175 13.86 -6.24 2.32
CA ASP A 175 12.51 -6.82 2.31
C ASP A 175 12.30 -7.73 1.12
N TYR A 176 12.75 -7.30 -0.07
CA TYR A 176 12.74 -8.12 -1.27
C TYR A 176 13.55 -9.39 -1.07
N LYS A 177 14.78 -9.30 -0.55
CA LYS A 177 15.64 -10.47 -0.25
C LYS A 177 14.93 -11.43 0.70
N ARG A 178 14.36 -10.92 1.80
CA ARG A 178 13.63 -11.74 2.78
C ARG A 178 12.43 -12.45 2.14
N PHE A 179 11.65 -11.73 1.32
CA PHE A 179 10.50 -12.28 0.62
C PHE A 179 10.91 -13.41 -0.33
N VAL A 180 11.86 -13.17 -1.24
CA VAL A 180 12.24 -14.19 -2.24
C VAL A 180 12.93 -15.40 -1.62
N SER A 181 13.78 -15.20 -0.61
CA SER A 181 14.42 -16.29 0.12
C SER A 181 13.40 -17.14 0.89
N GLY A 182 12.44 -16.51 1.56
CA GLY A 182 11.36 -17.23 2.27
C GLY A 182 10.42 -17.98 1.33
N SER A 183 10.20 -17.47 0.12
CA SER A 183 9.34 -18.10 -0.89
C SER A 183 10.05 -19.12 -1.78
N GLY A 184 11.37 -19.29 -1.68
CA GLY A 184 12.12 -20.18 -2.57
C GLY A 184 12.12 -19.74 -4.05
N ILE A 185 11.81 -18.47 -4.31
CA ILE A 185 11.81 -17.88 -5.65
C ILE A 185 13.21 -17.31 -5.91
N GLY A 186 13.71 -17.45 -7.14
CA GLY A 186 15.04 -16.94 -7.48
C GLY A 186 15.17 -15.42 -7.32
N MET A 187 16.40 -14.96 -7.07
CA MET A 187 16.68 -13.58 -6.69
C MET A 187 17.54 -12.87 -7.75
N LEU A 188 17.18 -11.63 -8.07
CA LEU A 188 18.01 -10.75 -8.89
C LEU A 188 19.22 -10.29 -8.08
N ASN A 189 20.42 -10.33 -8.68
CA ASN A 189 21.62 -9.79 -8.04
C ASN A 189 21.56 -8.25 -7.94
N GLU A 190 22.38 -7.68 -7.06
CA GLU A 190 22.37 -6.24 -6.79
C GLU A 190 22.72 -5.41 -8.02
N GLU A 191 23.78 -5.79 -8.73
CA GLU A 191 24.24 -5.12 -9.95
C GLU A 191 23.12 -4.94 -10.99
N ARG A 192 22.32 -5.99 -11.24
CA ARG A 192 21.19 -5.90 -12.18
C ARG A 192 20.07 -5.00 -11.67
N ARG A 193 19.81 -4.98 -10.36
CA ARG A 193 18.81 -4.07 -9.78
C ARG A 193 19.26 -2.62 -9.90
N THR A 194 20.52 -2.34 -9.59
CA THR A 194 21.11 -1.00 -9.72
C THR A 194 21.14 -0.54 -11.18
N SER A 195 21.59 -1.39 -12.10
CA SER A 195 21.57 -1.07 -13.53
C SER A 195 20.15 -0.80 -14.05
N PHE A 196 19.15 -1.56 -13.61
CA PHE A 196 17.76 -1.30 -13.96
C PHE A 196 17.29 0.04 -13.39
N PHE A 197 17.52 0.28 -12.10
CA PHE A 197 17.12 1.51 -11.41
C PHE A 197 17.66 2.76 -12.12
N ASN A 198 18.96 2.77 -12.46
CA ASN A 198 19.61 3.89 -13.15
C ASN A 198 18.98 4.20 -14.53
N LYS A 199 18.50 3.17 -15.24
CA LYS A 199 17.78 3.34 -16.52
C LYS A 199 16.31 3.74 -16.29
N HIS A 200 15.71 3.31 -15.20
CA HIS A 200 14.27 3.42 -14.94
C HIS A 200 13.86 4.75 -14.32
N GLN A 201 14.74 5.36 -13.52
CA GLN A 201 14.46 6.59 -12.77
C GLN A 201 13.99 7.78 -13.62
N GLN A 202 14.52 7.93 -14.84
CA GLN A 202 14.13 9.00 -15.75
C GLN A 202 12.63 8.93 -16.08
N HIS A 203 12.08 7.72 -16.23
CA HIS A 203 10.66 7.52 -16.54
C HIS A 203 9.74 7.81 -15.36
N ILE A 204 10.28 7.68 -14.14
CA ILE A 204 9.59 8.09 -12.92
C ILE A 204 9.58 9.61 -12.83
N GLN A 205 10.70 10.28 -13.16
CA GLN A 205 10.76 11.74 -13.22
C GLN A 205 9.81 12.31 -14.28
N GLU A 206 9.75 11.70 -15.47
CA GLU A 206 8.82 12.09 -16.53
C GLU A 206 7.35 11.95 -16.07
N GLU A 207 6.98 10.83 -15.44
CA GLU A 207 5.63 10.64 -14.90
C GLU A 207 5.31 11.63 -13.78
N TYR A 208 6.28 11.92 -12.91
CA TYR A 208 6.11 12.92 -11.86
C TYR A 208 5.86 14.31 -12.45
N ASN A 209 6.65 14.73 -13.44
CA ASN A 209 6.49 16.04 -14.08
C ASN A 209 5.08 16.19 -14.68
N GLU A 210 4.61 15.21 -15.45
CA GLU A 210 3.25 15.24 -16.00
C GLU A 210 2.18 15.19 -14.91
N CYS A 211 2.41 14.44 -13.83
CA CYS A 211 1.49 14.33 -12.70
C CYS A 211 1.34 15.66 -11.96
N VAL A 212 2.42 16.42 -11.74
CA VAL A 212 2.35 17.73 -11.08
C VAL A 212 1.85 18.82 -12.03
N ASP A 213 2.20 18.77 -13.31
CA ASP A 213 1.66 19.70 -14.32
C ASP A 213 0.14 19.53 -14.45
N THR A 214 -0.34 18.29 -14.52
CA THR A 214 -1.79 18.01 -14.57
C THR A 214 -2.49 18.50 -13.32
N ALA A 215 -1.93 18.21 -12.13
CA ALA A 215 -2.51 18.66 -10.86
C ALA A 215 -2.57 20.19 -10.75
N LEU A 216 -1.54 20.89 -11.25
CA LEU A 216 -1.52 22.36 -11.29
C LEU A 216 -2.62 22.91 -12.20
N LEU A 217 -2.78 22.35 -13.40
CA LEU A 217 -3.85 22.77 -14.32
C LEU A 217 -5.25 22.51 -13.75
N GLU A 218 -5.44 21.37 -13.09
CA GLU A 218 -6.71 21.05 -12.41
C GLU A 218 -7.00 22.01 -11.24
N GLU A 219 -5.97 22.39 -10.48
CA GLU A 219 -6.11 23.37 -9.40
C GLU A 219 -6.50 24.73 -9.97
N ILE A 220 -5.80 25.22 -10.99
CA ILE A 220 -6.13 26.48 -11.67
C ILE A 220 -7.58 26.46 -12.17
N ALA A 221 -7.97 25.40 -12.88
CA ALA A 221 -9.31 25.25 -13.44
C ALA A 221 -10.43 25.16 -12.39
N SER A 222 -10.09 24.97 -11.11
CA SER A 222 -11.07 24.92 -10.01
C SER A 222 -11.43 26.30 -9.43
N TYR A 223 -10.75 27.37 -9.87
CA TYR A 223 -11.07 28.76 -9.52
C TYR A 223 -11.77 29.45 -10.68
N GLU A 224 -12.87 30.15 -10.40
CA GLU A 224 -13.68 30.83 -11.42
C GLU A 224 -12.95 32.02 -12.05
N ASP A 225 -12.23 32.80 -11.24
CA ASP A 225 -11.58 34.04 -11.67
C ASP A 225 -10.19 33.82 -12.28
N LEU A 226 -9.63 32.61 -12.18
CA LEU A 226 -8.27 32.22 -12.64
C LEU A 226 -7.10 33.13 -12.18
N ASP A 227 -7.35 34.09 -11.31
CA ASP A 227 -6.38 35.11 -10.89
C ASP A 227 -5.26 34.55 -10.01
N SER A 228 -5.59 33.63 -9.11
CA SER A 228 -4.64 33.01 -8.19
C SER A 228 -5.16 31.70 -7.62
N ILE A 229 -4.25 30.85 -7.16
CA ILE A 229 -4.56 29.61 -6.45
C ILE A 229 -4.16 29.70 -4.97
N ASP A 230 -4.87 28.97 -4.12
CA ASP A 230 -4.49 28.79 -2.72
C ASP A 230 -3.70 27.48 -2.55
N ILE A 231 -2.67 27.51 -1.71
CA ILE A 231 -1.82 26.36 -1.44
C ILE A 231 -1.63 26.09 0.05
N MET A 232 -1.39 24.83 0.38
CA MET A 232 -0.94 24.35 1.68
C MET A 232 0.48 23.78 1.58
N SER A 233 1.35 24.05 2.55
CA SER A 233 2.70 23.46 2.57
C SER A 233 3.18 22.98 3.93
N ASP A 234 4.14 22.06 3.90
CA ASP A 234 4.93 21.62 5.06
C ASP A 234 6.29 21.09 4.59
N ALA A 235 7.25 20.99 5.51
CA ALA A 235 8.52 20.33 5.31
C ALA A 235 8.61 19.02 6.12
N ARG A 236 8.82 17.92 5.40
CA ARG A 236 9.11 16.62 5.99
C ARG A 236 10.60 16.32 5.93
N HIS A 237 11.26 16.36 7.08
CA HIS A 237 12.63 15.86 7.22
C HIS A 237 12.69 14.33 7.07
N GLY A 238 13.63 13.84 6.27
CA GLY A 238 13.77 12.42 5.92
C GLY A 238 14.00 11.48 7.10
N TRP A 239 14.77 11.89 8.12
CA TRP A 239 15.01 11.07 9.32
C TRP A 239 14.79 11.82 10.65
N ARG A 240 15.72 12.70 11.03
CA ARG A 240 15.70 13.47 12.30
C ARG A 240 15.72 14.98 12.04
N LYS A 241 15.67 15.81 13.09
CA LYS A 241 15.73 17.28 12.96
C LYS A 241 16.94 17.82 12.19
N ASN A 242 18.07 17.10 12.15
CA ASN A 242 19.27 17.46 11.38
C ASN A 242 19.42 16.59 10.11
N SER A 243 18.27 16.24 9.50
CA SER A 243 18.21 15.34 8.35
C SER A 243 19.05 15.85 7.19
N LYS A 244 19.71 14.91 6.50
CA LYS A 244 20.38 15.21 5.24
C LYS A 244 19.37 15.71 4.20
N ASP A 245 18.20 15.08 4.16
CA ASP A 245 17.18 15.26 3.14
C ASP A 245 15.90 15.84 3.74
N THR A 246 15.24 16.72 3.01
CA THR A 246 13.92 17.29 3.35
C THR A 246 13.06 17.37 2.10
N SER A 247 11.83 16.85 2.20
CA SER A 247 10.79 17.06 1.19
C SER A 247 9.95 18.26 1.61
N VAL A 248 9.90 19.31 0.79
CA VAL A 248 9.00 20.45 0.98
C VAL A 248 7.90 20.34 -0.06
N VAL A 249 6.64 20.27 0.38
CA VAL A 249 5.51 19.99 -0.51
C VAL A 249 4.56 21.18 -0.56
N ALA A 250 4.00 21.45 -1.74
CA ALA A 250 2.83 22.30 -1.93
C ALA A 250 1.66 21.47 -2.46
N ILE A 251 0.52 21.57 -1.79
CA ILE A 251 -0.74 20.93 -2.12
C ILE A 251 -1.77 22.03 -2.44
N GLY A 252 -2.57 21.85 -3.49
CA GLY A 252 -3.64 22.79 -3.84
C GLY A 252 -4.81 22.72 -2.84
N GLU A 253 -5.41 23.87 -2.53
CA GLU A 253 -6.52 23.97 -1.59
C GLU A 253 -7.80 23.32 -2.13
N LYS A 254 -8.06 23.35 -3.45
CA LYS A 254 -9.33 22.87 -4.03
C LYS A 254 -9.27 21.41 -4.47
N THR A 255 -8.19 21.02 -5.14
CA THR A 255 -8.00 19.65 -5.66
C THR A 255 -7.37 18.72 -4.64
N HIS A 256 -6.72 19.28 -3.61
CA HIS A 256 -5.93 18.56 -2.62
C HIS A 256 -4.78 17.72 -3.22
N LYS A 257 -4.43 17.95 -4.49
CA LYS A 257 -3.31 17.29 -5.16
C LYS A 257 -2.00 18.02 -4.88
N VAL A 258 -0.90 17.27 -4.89
CA VAL A 258 0.44 17.84 -4.81
C VAL A 258 0.75 18.54 -6.13
N LEU A 259 0.96 19.84 -6.05
CA LEU A 259 1.31 20.71 -7.17
C LEU A 259 2.83 20.77 -7.38
N LYS A 260 3.58 20.61 -6.29
CA LYS A 260 5.05 20.53 -6.33
C LYS A 260 5.60 19.87 -5.07
N CYS A 261 6.65 19.07 -5.22
CA CYS A 261 7.44 18.56 -4.10
C CYS A 261 8.93 18.77 -4.37
N GLU A 262 9.58 19.56 -3.54
CA GLU A 262 11.00 19.91 -3.64
C GLU A 262 11.83 19.05 -2.70
N HIS A 263 12.93 18.51 -3.22
CA HIS A 263 13.92 17.79 -2.41
C HIS A 263 15.08 18.74 -2.11
N VAL A 264 15.26 19.06 -0.83
CA VAL A 264 16.33 19.91 -0.32
C VAL A 264 17.29 19.09 0.52
N THR A 265 18.57 19.23 0.22
CA THR A 265 19.68 18.50 0.83
C THR A 265 20.63 19.42 1.59
N LYS A 266 21.55 18.82 2.34
CA LYS A 266 22.65 19.56 2.96
C LYS A 266 23.66 20.19 1.99
N ALA A 267 23.62 19.80 0.72
CA ALA A 267 24.38 20.49 -0.31
C ALA A 267 23.73 21.83 -0.69
N ASP A 268 22.42 21.96 -0.50
CA ASP A 268 21.67 23.20 -0.75
C ASP A 268 21.78 24.18 0.43
N ASP A 269 21.64 23.68 1.67
CA ASP A 269 21.91 24.43 2.89
C ASP A 269 22.38 23.47 4.00
N ILE A 270 23.49 23.78 4.66
CA ILE A 270 24.06 22.91 5.71
C ILE A 270 23.09 22.76 6.91
N VAL A 271 22.19 23.73 7.11
CA VAL A 271 21.27 23.84 8.24
C VAL A 271 19.88 23.32 7.85
N SER A 272 19.54 22.11 8.29
CA SER A 272 18.27 21.44 8.00
C SER A 272 17.02 22.26 8.34
N GLN A 273 17.10 23.13 9.35
CA GLN A 273 16.01 24.01 9.77
C GLN A 273 15.67 25.09 8.72
N ARG A 274 16.61 25.41 7.81
CA ARG A 274 16.41 26.36 6.71
C ARG A 274 15.90 25.70 5.43
N HIS A 275 15.92 24.36 5.36
CA HIS A 275 15.50 23.64 4.15
C HIS A 275 14.05 23.94 3.76
N GLU A 276 13.16 24.15 4.74
CA GLU A 276 11.76 24.51 4.48
C GLU A 276 11.67 25.84 3.70
N GLN A 277 12.45 26.85 4.09
CA GLN A 277 12.50 28.13 3.39
C GLN A 277 13.07 27.96 1.98
N VAL A 278 14.18 27.23 1.84
CA VAL A 278 14.79 26.95 0.53
C VAL A 278 13.81 26.26 -0.42
N GLY A 279 13.12 25.22 0.07
CA GLY A 279 12.12 24.50 -0.74
C GLY A 279 10.90 25.35 -1.06
N THR A 280 10.43 26.17 -0.11
CA THR A 280 9.31 27.09 -0.33
C THR A 280 9.64 28.11 -1.41
N VAL A 281 10.83 28.73 -1.37
CA VAL A 281 11.28 29.67 -2.40
C VAL A 281 11.33 29.01 -3.78
N ARG A 282 11.81 27.76 -3.88
CA ARG A 282 11.81 26.99 -5.14
C ARG A 282 10.40 26.70 -5.64
N ILE A 283 9.45 26.42 -4.75
CA ILE A 283 8.03 26.23 -5.10
C ILE A 283 7.45 27.54 -5.66
N TYR A 284 7.67 28.68 -5.00
CA TYR A 284 7.21 29.98 -5.51
C TYR A 284 7.82 30.32 -6.87
N GLN A 285 9.13 30.04 -7.06
CA GLN A 285 9.78 30.22 -8.36
C GLN A 285 9.14 29.32 -9.42
N TYR A 286 8.86 28.05 -9.10
CA TYR A 286 8.17 27.14 -10.02
C TYR A 286 6.78 27.64 -10.42
N MET A 287 6.00 28.18 -9.46
CA MET A 287 4.68 28.75 -9.77
C MET A 287 4.81 29.99 -10.66
N LYS A 288 5.78 30.86 -10.36
CA LYS A 288 6.08 32.04 -11.18
C LYS A 288 6.49 31.67 -12.61
N ASP A 289 7.34 30.65 -12.78
CA ASP A 289 7.78 30.16 -14.09
C ASP A 289 6.63 29.57 -14.92
N LYS A 290 5.53 29.18 -14.26
CA LYS A 290 4.29 28.69 -14.87
C LYS A 290 3.22 29.77 -15.01
N ASP A 291 3.54 31.02 -14.69
CA ASP A 291 2.60 32.15 -14.68
C ASP A 291 1.40 31.94 -13.74
N VAL A 292 1.65 31.32 -12.58
CA VAL A 292 0.63 31.04 -11.56
C VAL A 292 0.89 31.89 -10.32
N ARG A 293 -0.09 32.71 -9.95
CA ARG A 293 -0.07 33.51 -8.72
C ARG A 293 -0.59 32.70 -7.54
N VAL A 294 0.05 32.83 -6.38
CA VAL A 294 -0.44 32.23 -5.13
C VAL A 294 -1.21 33.29 -4.34
N GLY A 295 -2.50 33.06 -4.13
CA GLY A 295 -3.41 33.98 -3.42
C GLY A 295 -3.27 33.84 -1.92
N VAL A 296 -3.53 32.65 -1.39
CA VAL A 296 -3.33 32.30 0.03
C VAL A 296 -2.31 31.18 0.16
N HIS A 297 -1.42 31.29 1.15
CA HIS A 297 -0.50 30.22 1.50
C HIS A 297 -0.70 29.82 2.97
N CYS A 298 -1.26 28.62 3.18
CA CYS A 298 -1.41 28.01 4.50
C CYS A 298 -0.21 27.09 4.83
N HIS A 299 0.35 27.23 6.02
CA HIS A 299 1.42 26.34 6.47
C HIS A 299 1.51 26.28 8.01
N ASP A 300 2.30 25.34 8.53
CA ASP A 300 2.65 25.33 9.96
C ASP A 300 3.43 26.57 10.34
N ARG A 301 3.23 27.09 11.56
CA ARG A 301 3.86 28.36 11.95
C ARG A 301 5.41 28.25 11.96
N ASN A 302 6.05 28.70 10.88
CA ASN A 302 7.49 28.86 10.74
C ASN A 302 7.82 30.34 10.52
N LEU A 303 8.69 30.90 11.38
CA LEU A 303 9.06 32.31 11.34
C LEU A 303 9.76 32.72 10.04
N SER A 304 10.58 31.85 9.46
CA SER A 304 11.28 32.12 8.20
C SER A 304 10.32 32.19 7.02
N ILE A 305 9.30 31.33 7.00
CA ILE A 305 8.27 31.32 5.97
C ILE A 305 7.33 32.52 6.13
N ASN A 306 6.83 32.80 7.34
CA ASN A 306 6.02 33.99 7.60
C ASN A 306 6.76 35.27 7.16
N LYS A 307 8.08 35.34 7.41
CA LYS A 307 8.90 36.47 6.98
C LYS A 307 8.97 36.57 5.45
N TYR A 308 9.30 35.45 4.79
CA TYR A 308 9.42 35.37 3.34
C TYR A 308 8.11 35.78 2.64
N ILE A 309 6.97 35.20 3.02
CA ILE A 309 5.67 35.53 2.40
C ILE A 309 5.36 37.03 2.57
N ARG A 310 5.59 37.58 3.77
CA ARG A 310 5.28 38.98 4.07
C ARG A 310 6.18 39.98 3.32
N GLU A 311 7.45 39.65 3.11
CA GLU A 311 8.45 40.60 2.59
C GLU A 311 8.70 40.43 1.09
N GLU A 312 8.52 39.22 0.55
CA GLU A 312 8.94 38.87 -0.81
C GLU A 312 7.78 38.45 -1.73
N THR A 313 6.54 38.45 -1.24
CA THR A 313 5.37 38.00 -2.00
C THR A 313 4.15 38.89 -1.76
N GLU A 314 3.19 38.86 -2.68
CA GLU A 314 1.86 39.49 -2.53
C GLU A 314 0.83 38.53 -1.92
N THR A 315 1.27 37.34 -1.49
CA THR A 315 0.43 36.26 -1.00
C THR A 315 -0.07 36.51 0.42
N LEU A 316 -1.33 36.19 0.68
CA LEU A 316 -1.90 36.23 2.01
C LEU A 316 -1.39 35.03 2.83
N ASN A 317 -0.52 35.31 3.80
CA ASN A 317 -0.02 34.32 4.75
C ASN A 317 -1.13 33.81 5.69
N GLN A 318 -1.25 32.48 5.83
CA GLN A 318 -2.09 31.84 6.85
C GLN A 318 -1.33 30.72 7.57
N ASN A 319 -1.59 30.57 8.87
CA ASN A 319 -0.98 29.55 9.70
C ASN A 319 -2.01 28.52 10.15
N ASP A 320 -1.57 27.26 10.27
CA ASP A 320 -2.40 26.15 10.69
C ASP A 320 -3.10 26.41 12.04
N THR A 321 -4.43 26.34 12.01
CA THR A 321 -5.25 26.63 13.18
C THR A 321 -5.21 25.53 14.24
N TRP A 322 -5.06 24.27 13.83
CA TRP A 322 -5.01 23.14 14.75
C TRP A 322 -3.80 23.21 15.67
N HIS A 323 -2.62 23.47 15.11
CA HIS A 323 -1.37 23.66 15.83
C HIS A 323 -1.47 24.82 16.83
N CYS A 324 -2.10 25.93 16.43
CA CYS A 324 -2.27 27.05 17.34
C CYS A 324 -3.23 26.73 18.50
N VAL A 325 -4.37 26.08 18.24
CA VAL A 325 -5.30 25.67 19.30
C VAL A 325 -4.64 24.65 20.24
N LYS A 326 -3.87 23.71 19.70
CA LYS A 326 -3.09 22.74 20.49
C LYS A 326 -2.05 23.43 21.38
N ALA A 327 -1.37 24.45 20.88
CA ALA A 327 -0.45 25.27 21.66
C ALA A 327 -1.18 26.02 22.79
N MET A 328 -2.32 26.63 22.50
CA MET A 328 -3.18 27.29 23.50
C MET A 328 -3.60 26.32 24.60
N LYS A 329 -4.12 25.14 24.21
CA LYS A 329 -4.52 24.08 25.13
C LYS A 329 -3.36 23.63 26.03
N THR A 330 -2.15 23.55 25.48
CA THR A 330 -0.94 23.20 26.24
C THR A 330 -0.55 24.30 27.24
N ALA A 331 -0.66 25.57 26.88
CA ALA A 331 -0.46 26.69 27.80
C ALA A 331 -1.52 26.66 28.93
N MET A 332 -2.78 26.45 28.57
CA MET A 332 -3.91 26.36 29.50
C MET A 332 -3.80 25.18 30.47
N LYS A 333 -3.11 24.09 30.13
CA LYS A 333 -2.91 22.95 31.05
C LYS A 333 -1.94 23.25 32.21
N LYS A 334 -1.16 24.33 32.14
CA LYS A 334 -0.14 24.66 33.17
C LYS A 334 -0.65 25.52 34.31
N ILE A 335 -1.75 26.24 34.10
CA ILE A 335 -2.35 27.20 35.04
C ILE A 335 -3.50 26.68 35.94
N PRO A 336 -4.07 25.46 35.79
CA PRO A 336 -5.16 24.98 36.63
C PRO A 336 -4.71 24.13 37.82
N SER A 337 -3.49 23.59 37.78
CA SER A 337 -2.95 22.69 38.81
C SER A 337 -1.44 22.84 38.97
N GLY A 338 -0.93 22.57 40.17
CA GLY A 338 0.49 22.63 40.51
C GLY A 338 0.73 22.38 42.00
N PRO A 339 1.97 22.53 42.49
CA PRO A 339 2.29 22.36 43.91
C PRO A 339 1.57 23.37 44.79
N GLN A 340 1.17 22.95 46.00
CA GLN A 340 0.37 23.77 46.93
C GLN A 340 1.04 25.13 47.24
N TYR A 341 2.37 25.18 47.43
CA TYR A 341 3.11 26.42 47.71
C TYR A 341 3.08 27.45 46.56
N SER A 342 2.72 27.01 45.35
CA SER A 342 2.60 27.84 44.14
C SER A 342 1.16 28.21 43.80
N LYS A 343 0.19 27.73 44.60
CA LYS A 343 -1.24 28.04 44.45
C LYS A 343 -1.46 29.54 44.62
N GLY A 344 -2.17 30.15 43.68
CA GLY A 344 -2.36 31.61 43.68
C GLY A 344 -1.11 32.40 43.30
N LYS A 345 -0.08 31.75 42.74
CA LYS A 345 1.07 32.41 42.10
C LYS A 345 1.18 32.02 40.63
N THR A 346 1.36 30.72 40.36
CA THR A 346 1.56 30.18 39.01
C THR A 346 0.37 29.37 38.50
N TRP A 347 -0.54 28.97 39.40
CA TRP A 347 -1.75 28.24 39.05
C TRP A 347 -2.93 28.59 39.97
N SER A 348 -4.17 28.36 39.50
CA SER A 348 -5.41 28.55 40.25
C SER A 348 -6.45 27.48 39.91
N PHE A 349 -7.08 26.90 40.95
CA PHE A 349 -8.15 25.92 40.80
C PHE A 349 -9.38 26.47 40.06
N GLN A 350 -9.61 27.79 40.09
CA GLN A 350 -10.69 28.42 39.32
C GLN A 350 -10.54 28.26 37.79
N LEU A 351 -9.40 27.78 37.30
CA LEU A 351 -9.14 27.54 35.88
C LEU A 351 -9.25 26.06 35.48
N SER A 352 -9.52 25.16 36.45
CA SER A 352 -9.52 23.70 36.25
C SER A 352 -10.51 23.19 35.20
N ASP A 353 -11.65 23.86 35.07
CA ASP A 353 -12.72 23.51 34.13
C ASP A 353 -12.67 24.29 32.80
N LYS A 354 -11.58 25.03 32.54
CA LYS A 354 -11.49 25.98 31.40
C LYS A 354 -10.62 25.51 30.24
N VAL A 355 -9.83 24.44 30.41
CA VAL A 355 -8.87 23.99 29.38
C VAL A 355 -9.55 23.63 28.05
N GLU A 356 -10.51 22.69 28.05
CA GLU A 356 -11.23 22.29 26.82
C GLU A 356 -12.16 23.38 26.28
N PRO A 357 -12.93 24.09 27.14
CA PRO A 357 -13.78 25.18 26.68
C PRO A 357 -13.03 26.33 26.01
N VAL A 358 -11.86 26.72 26.53
CA VAL A 358 -11.02 27.76 25.92
C VAL A 358 -10.56 27.32 24.54
N ALA A 359 -10.08 26.08 24.38
CA ALA A 359 -9.69 25.55 23.08
C ALA A 359 -10.85 25.54 22.07
N THR A 360 -12.05 25.18 22.53
CA THR A 360 -13.27 25.20 21.71
C THR A 360 -13.67 26.63 21.33
N HIS A 361 -13.56 27.58 22.27
CA HIS A 361 -13.83 28.99 22.03
C HIS A 361 -12.89 29.58 21.00
N VAL A 362 -11.59 29.21 21.03
CA VAL A 362 -10.63 29.66 20.02
C VAL A 362 -11.04 29.22 18.61
N HIS A 363 -11.46 27.96 18.44
CA HIS A 363 -12.01 27.51 17.15
C HIS A 363 -13.25 28.31 16.73
N TRP A 364 -14.13 28.61 17.67
CA TRP A 364 -15.31 29.43 17.41
C TRP A 364 -14.91 30.85 16.99
N CYS A 365 -13.99 31.51 17.69
CA CYS A 365 -13.52 32.85 17.35
C CYS A 365 -12.93 32.92 15.95
N ILE A 366 -12.09 31.95 15.57
CA ILE A 366 -11.50 31.87 14.23
C ILE A 366 -12.60 31.83 13.16
N ARG A 367 -13.59 30.95 13.33
CA ARG A 367 -14.68 30.75 12.36
C ARG A 367 -15.66 31.93 12.28
N ASN A 368 -15.74 32.75 13.33
CA ASN A 368 -16.72 33.83 13.45
C ASN A 368 -16.08 35.22 13.47
N CYS A 369 -14.80 35.35 13.10
CA CYS A 369 -14.12 36.64 13.05
C CYS A 369 -14.37 37.43 11.75
N ASN A 370 -15.13 36.88 10.80
CA ASN A 370 -15.40 37.49 9.48
C ASN A 370 -14.12 37.96 8.76
N GLN A 371 -13.04 37.19 8.90
CA GLN A 371 -11.71 37.51 8.39
C GLN A 371 -11.09 38.81 8.95
N GLN A 372 -11.63 39.35 10.05
CA GLN A 372 -11.16 40.59 10.68
C GLN A 372 -10.32 40.30 11.92
N LYS A 373 -9.05 40.73 11.89
CA LYS A 373 -8.09 40.55 12.98
C LYS A 373 -8.59 41.14 14.32
N GLU A 374 -9.27 42.28 14.29
CA GLU A 374 -9.73 42.95 15.50
C GLU A 374 -10.94 42.24 16.12
N MET A 375 -11.84 41.69 15.30
CA MET A 375 -12.93 40.82 15.77
C MET A 375 -12.40 39.54 16.39
N LEU A 376 -11.35 38.95 15.82
CA LEU A 376 -10.69 37.77 16.40
C LEU A 376 -10.09 38.11 17.78
N LYS A 377 -9.35 39.22 17.90
CA LYS A 377 -8.77 39.66 19.17
C LYS A 377 -9.83 39.99 20.23
N SER A 378 -10.88 40.71 19.86
CA SER A 378 -11.94 41.10 20.80
C SER A 378 -12.70 39.88 21.30
N SER A 379 -13.02 38.93 20.41
CA SER A 379 -13.71 37.68 20.76
C SER A 379 -12.85 36.77 21.66
N LEU A 380 -11.53 36.71 21.41
CA LEU A 380 -10.60 35.99 22.28
C LEU A 380 -10.44 36.66 23.65
N TRP A 381 -10.42 37.98 23.69
CA TRP A 381 -10.33 38.74 24.94
C TRP A 381 -11.59 38.58 25.81
N ASN A 382 -12.76 38.64 25.18
CA ASN A 382 -14.06 38.57 25.86
C ASN A 382 -14.26 37.28 26.68
N ILE A 383 -13.51 36.20 26.42
CA ILE A 383 -13.56 34.97 27.21
C ILE A 383 -13.24 35.21 28.70
N VAL A 384 -12.39 36.21 29.00
CA VAL A 384 -12.02 36.56 30.38
C VAL A 384 -13.22 37.13 31.12
N ASP A 385 -13.94 38.06 30.48
CA ASP A 385 -15.13 38.68 31.05
C ASP A 385 -16.30 37.70 31.14
N HIS A 386 -16.45 36.84 30.13
CA HIS A 386 -17.41 35.73 30.17
C HIS A 386 -17.23 34.85 31.42
N TYR A 387 -15.99 34.47 31.75
CA TYR A 387 -15.71 33.68 32.95
C TYR A 387 -15.78 34.46 34.27
N LYS A 388 -15.83 35.79 34.22
CA LYS A 388 -16.15 36.65 35.37
C LYS A 388 -17.66 36.88 35.53
N ASN A 389 -18.48 36.17 34.75
CA ASN A 389 -19.92 36.36 34.68
C ASN A 389 -20.35 37.74 34.12
N ILE A 390 -19.53 38.32 33.25
CA ILE A 390 -19.82 39.58 32.54
C ILE A 390 -20.06 39.23 31.07
N HIS A 391 -21.32 39.32 30.62
CA HIS A 391 -21.73 38.80 29.30
C HIS A 391 -21.99 39.87 28.24
N THR A 392 -21.67 41.14 28.50
CA THR A 392 -21.96 42.26 27.59
C THR A 392 -21.29 42.13 26.22
N GLY A 393 -20.09 41.55 26.15
CA GLY A 393 -19.35 41.32 24.91
C GLY A 393 -19.56 39.93 24.28
N CYS A 394 -20.48 39.11 24.81
CA CYS A 394 -20.76 37.79 24.25
C CYS A 394 -21.65 37.89 23.00
N SER A 395 -21.47 36.99 22.04
CA SER A 395 -22.31 36.90 20.84
C SER A 395 -23.79 36.79 21.21
N GLU A 396 -24.66 37.47 20.46
CA GLU A 396 -26.12 37.44 20.63
C GLU A 396 -26.70 36.03 20.48
N SER A 397 -26.02 35.17 19.71
CA SER A 397 -26.39 33.76 19.57
C SER A 397 -26.08 32.91 20.80
N SER A 398 -25.29 33.42 21.75
CA SER A 398 -24.83 32.68 22.94
C SER A 398 -25.95 32.45 23.94
N ARG A 399 -25.94 31.29 24.60
CA ARG A 399 -26.89 30.97 25.69
C ARG A 399 -26.89 32.00 26.82
N CYS A 400 -25.73 32.55 27.20
CA CYS A 400 -25.64 33.57 28.24
C CYS A 400 -26.31 34.92 27.89
N ARG A 401 -26.71 35.11 26.63
CA ARG A 401 -27.49 36.27 26.17
C ARG A 401 -28.96 35.94 25.93
N LYS A 402 -29.28 34.69 25.59
CA LYS A 402 -30.64 34.24 25.27
C LYS A 402 -31.43 33.70 26.46
N ASP A 403 -30.75 32.97 27.35
CA ASP A 403 -31.39 32.32 28.48
C ASP A 403 -31.65 33.37 29.58
N THR A 404 -32.91 33.65 29.90
CA THR A 404 -33.31 34.62 30.95
C THR A 404 -32.78 34.25 32.33
N ASN A 405 -32.62 32.96 32.62
CA ASN A 405 -32.10 32.42 33.87
C ASN A 405 -30.74 31.72 33.66
N TYR A 406 -29.82 32.38 32.93
CA TYR A 406 -28.50 31.80 32.68
C TYR A 406 -27.67 31.66 33.95
N GLU A 407 -27.38 30.42 34.34
CA GLU A 407 -26.39 30.11 35.38
C GLU A 407 -25.06 29.66 34.74
N PRO A 408 -23.91 30.22 35.15
CA PRO A 408 -22.62 29.77 34.65
C PRO A 408 -22.38 28.30 34.98
N PRO A 409 -22.22 27.42 33.98
CA PRO A 409 -21.98 25.99 34.22
C PRO A 409 -20.57 25.67 34.73
N ARG A 410 -19.77 26.71 34.98
CA ARG A 410 -18.33 26.66 35.26
C ARG A 410 -17.99 27.59 36.39
N ILE A 411 -16.88 27.31 37.07
CA ILE A 411 -16.40 28.09 38.22
C ILE A 411 -16.17 29.55 37.78
N VAL A 412 -16.85 30.49 38.43
CA VAL A 412 -16.68 31.92 38.16
C VAL A 412 -15.29 32.37 38.65
N ILE A 413 -14.61 33.17 37.83
CA ILE A 413 -13.32 33.75 38.18
C ILE A 413 -13.56 34.97 39.08
N SER A 414 -13.26 34.81 40.37
CA SER A 414 -13.24 35.93 41.33
C SER A 414 -11.82 36.30 41.77
N ASN A 415 -10.87 35.37 41.68
CA ASN A 415 -9.50 35.60 42.12
C ASN A 415 -8.72 36.44 41.08
N PRO A 416 -8.10 37.58 41.47
CA PRO A 416 -7.34 38.43 40.56
C PRO A 416 -6.15 37.71 39.91
N VAL A 417 -5.53 36.75 40.60
CA VAL A 417 -4.44 35.93 40.05
C VAL A 417 -4.96 35.01 38.95
N ALA A 418 -6.12 34.38 39.14
CA ALA A 418 -6.73 33.52 38.12
C ALA A 418 -7.04 34.32 36.84
N LYS A 419 -7.57 35.55 36.99
CA LYS A 419 -7.75 36.49 35.87
C LYS A 419 -6.41 36.76 35.17
N LYS A 420 -5.37 37.12 35.91
CA LYS A 420 -4.04 37.44 35.36
C LYS A 420 -3.43 36.25 34.60
N LEU A 421 -3.53 35.04 35.14
CA LEU A 421 -3.03 33.82 34.49
C LEU A 421 -3.74 33.53 33.17
N LEU A 422 -5.08 33.65 33.14
CA LEU A 422 -5.86 33.45 31.92
C LEU A 422 -5.55 34.53 30.87
N VAL A 423 -5.51 35.81 31.27
CA VAL A 423 -5.14 36.92 30.39
C VAL A 423 -3.75 36.70 29.79
N ASN A 424 -2.77 36.32 30.61
CA ASN A 424 -1.40 36.06 30.15
C ASN A 424 -1.34 34.87 29.18
N ALA A 425 -2.15 33.83 29.39
CA ALA A 425 -2.24 32.69 28.47
C ALA A 425 -2.80 33.12 27.11
N ILE A 426 -3.83 33.98 27.09
CA ILE A 426 -4.46 34.49 25.87
C ILE A 426 -3.51 35.46 25.14
N LEU A 427 -3.07 36.52 25.80
CA LEU A 427 -2.17 37.54 25.23
C LEU A 427 -0.82 36.95 24.83
N GLY A 428 -0.34 35.94 25.55
CA GLY A 428 0.90 35.25 25.27
C GLY A 428 0.85 34.34 24.04
N SER A 429 -0.36 33.95 23.61
CA SER A 429 -0.57 33.01 22.50
C SER A 429 -0.24 33.61 21.14
N ASN A 430 0.18 32.75 20.21
CA ASN A 430 0.50 33.17 18.85
C ASN A 430 -0.74 33.68 18.10
N ILE A 431 -1.92 33.11 18.33
CA ILE A 431 -3.16 33.59 17.70
C ILE A 431 -3.54 35.00 18.11
N TYR A 432 -3.27 35.41 19.35
CA TYR A 432 -3.55 36.79 19.76
C TYR A 432 -2.53 37.77 19.17
N LYS A 433 -1.23 37.41 19.24
CA LYS A 433 -0.13 38.24 18.76
C LYS A 433 -0.13 38.42 17.24
N TYR A 434 -0.43 37.36 16.52
CA TYR A 434 -0.39 37.27 15.06
C TYR A 434 -1.78 36.92 14.50
N ALA A 435 -2.82 37.59 14.99
CA ALA A 435 -4.22 37.29 14.64
C ALA A 435 -4.49 37.27 13.13
N ASN A 436 -3.80 38.12 12.37
CA ASN A 436 -3.98 38.21 10.91
C ASN A 436 -3.69 36.87 10.20
N ASP A 437 -2.70 36.12 10.70
CA ASP A 437 -2.27 34.83 10.16
C ASP A 437 -3.30 33.71 10.38
N TYR A 438 -4.41 33.94 11.09
CA TYR A 438 -5.40 32.90 11.41
C TYR A 438 -6.84 33.25 10.97
N THR A 439 -7.02 34.39 10.30
CA THR A 439 -8.33 34.97 9.98
C THR A 439 -9.16 34.12 9.02
N LEU A 440 -8.53 33.33 8.14
CA LEU A 440 -9.21 32.45 7.19
C LEU A 440 -9.52 31.07 7.76
N GLY A 441 -8.98 30.74 8.92
CA GLY A 441 -9.30 29.48 9.60
C GLY A 441 -8.80 28.21 8.91
N ARG A 442 -7.73 28.31 8.13
CA ARG A 442 -7.16 27.20 7.32
C ARG A 442 -6.50 26.10 8.20
N ASP A 443 -6.40 24.90 7.65
CA ASP A 443 -5.67 23.78 8.26
C ASP A 443 -4.84 23.04 7.20
N THR A 444 -3.80 22.32 7.64
CA THR A 444 -2.87 21.59 6.76
C THR A 444 -3.13 20.08 6.77
N PHE A 445 -4.38 19.65 7.02
CA PHE A 445 -4.75 18.24 7.17
C PHE A 445 -4.33 17.35 5.98
N TYR A 446 -4.47 17.85 4.75
CA TYR A 446 -4.06 17.09 3.56
C TYR A 446 -2.55 16.88 3.47
N VAL A 447 -1.76 17.82 4.00
CA VAL A 447 -0.31 17.70 4.05
C VAL A 447 0.11 16.61 5.04
N GLU A 448 -0.52 16.54 6.22
CA GLU A 448 -0.31 15.43 7.16
C GLU A 448 -0.74 14.09 6.58
N SER A 449 -1.84 14.07 5.82
CA SER A 449 -2.32 12.88 5.12
C SER A 449 -1.35 12.41 4.02
N PHE A 450 -0.79 13.34 3.24
CA PHE A 450 0.23 13.04 2.24
C PHE A 450 1.52 12.50 2.87
N ASN A 451 1.93 13.02 4.02
CA ASN A 451 3.08 12.52 4.78
C ASN A 451 2.95 11.01 5.11
N ASN A 452 1.72 10.49 5.28
CA ASN A 452 1.49 9.05 5.44
C ASN A 452 1.74 8.25 4.16
N VAL A 453 1.41 8.80 2.99
CA VAL A 453 1.73 8.17 1.69
C VAL A 453 3.23 8.18 1.43
N ILE A 454 3.93 9.29 1.73
CA ILE A 454 5.40 9.31 1.66
C ILE A 454 6.02 8.18 2.49
N ASN A 455 5.50 7.89 3.69
CA ASN A 455 6.06 6.84 4.55
C ASN A 455 6.04 5.43 3.93
N ILE A 456 5.17 5.18 2.93
CA ILE A 456 5.16 3.91 2.17
C ILE A 456 6.44 3.77 1.34
N TYR A 457 6.90 4.87 0.74
CA TYR A 457 8.05 4.88 -0.15
C TYR A 457 9.34 5.28 0.57
N GLN A 458 9.26 6.13 1.58
CA GLN A 458 10.38 6.67 2.33
C GLN A 458 10.12 6.53 3.81
N ASN A 459 10.44 5.37 4.38
CA ASN A 459 10.33 5.20 5.82
C ASN A 459 11.30 6.13 6.55
N LYS A 460 10.82 6.92 7.53
CA LYS A 460 11.65 7.85 8.31
C LYS A 460 12.82 7.18 9.02
N ARG A 461 12.80 5.86 9.22
CA ARG A 461 13.87 5.11 9.90
C ARG A 461 15.08 4.82 9.02
N ILE A 462 14.99 5.12 7.72
CA ILE A 462 15.99 4.72 6.73
C ILE A 462 16.56 5.95 6.07
N SER A 463 17.89 6.03 6.05
CA SER A 463 18.60 7.03 5.26
C SER A 463 18.71 6.53 3.82
N PHE A 464 18.27 7.34 2.87
CA PHE A 464 18.41 7.05 1.45
C PHE A 464 19.52 7.91 0.85
N GLY A 465 20.11 7.46 -0.27
CA GLY A 465 20.91 8.35 -1.11
C GLY A 465 20.01 9.29 -1.90
N ASP A 466 20.53 10.44 -2.34
CA ASP A 466 19.73 11.56 -2.88
C ASP A 466 18.85 11.13 -4.05
N LEU A 467 19.42 10.33 -4.95
CA LEU A 467 18.73 9.79 -6.12
C LEU A 467 17.57 8.86 -5.75
N GLN A 468 17.78 7.97 -4.77
CA GLN A 468 16.71 7.10 -4.28
C GLN A 468 15.65 7.88 -3.52
N TYR A 469 16.06 8.89 -2.75
CA TYR A 469 15.16 9.77 -2.04
C TYR A 469 14.23 10.46 -3.04
N ASN A 470 14.78 11.15 -4.03
CA ASN A 470 14.01 11.84 -5.06
C ASN A 470 13.04 10.89 -5.81
N VAL A 471 13.52 9.75 -6.32
CA VAL A 471 12.67 8.77 -7.01
C VAL A 471 11.52 8.27 -6.13
N ARG A 472 11.77 8.00 -4.85
CA ARG A 472 10.73 7.56 -3.90
C ARG A 472 9.74 8.68 -3.57
N ASN A 473 10.20 9.93 -3.53
CA ASN A 473 9.35 11.11 -3.33
C ASN A 473 8.40 11.29 -4.53
N ASN A 474 8.94 11.20 -5.75
CA ASN A 474 8.19 11.27 -7.00
C ASN A 474 7.09 10.20 -7.07
N LEU A 475 7.40 8.96 -6.70
CA LEU A 475 6.39 7.88 -6.64
C LEU A 475 5.30 8.14 -5.59
N ALA A 476 5.64 8.75 -4.46
CA ALA A 476 4.66 9.13 -3.45
C ALA A 476 3.70 10.21 -3.96
N VAL A 477 4.21 11.18 -4.71
CA VAL A 477 3.40 12.22 -5.37
C VAL A 477 2.46 11.61 -6.40
N CYS A 478 2.95 10.75 -7.30
CA CYS A 478 2.10 10.08 -8.29
C CYS A 478 1.02 9.22 -7.62
N HIS A 479 1.36 8.51 -6.53
CA HIS A 479 0.37 7.75 -5.75
C HIS A 479 -0.69 8.67 -5.16
N TRP A 480 -0.28 9.76 -4.49
CA TRP A 480 -1.21 10.70 -3.86
C TRP A 480 -2.14 11.35 -4.87
N ASN A 481 -1.63 11.95 -5.93
CA ASN A 481 -2.45 12.67 -6.92
C ASN A 481 -3.45 11.76 -7.64
N GLU A 482 -3.14 10.46 -7.77
CA GLU A 482 -4.07 9.49 -8.33
C GLU A 482 -5.19 9.08 -7.35
N ASN A 483 -4.96 9.19 -6.04
CA ASN A 483 -5.84 8.58 -5.02
C ASN A 483 -6.39 9.53 -3.96
N VAL A 484 -5.97 10.79 -3.92
CA VAL A 484 -6.55 11.80 -3.03
C VAL A 484 -8.03 11.98 -3.36
N ASP A 485 -8.85 12.12 -2.32
CA ASP A 485 -10.31 12.25 -2.42
C ASP A 485 -11.02 11.18 -3.27
N ARG A 486 -10.41 10.00 -3.37
CA ARG A 486 -11.05 8.84 -3.98
C ARG A 486 -12.44 8.63 -3.38
N GLU A 487 -13.39 8.27 -4.23
CA GLU A 487 -14.77 8.04 -3.82
C GLU A 487 -14.88 6.97 -2.71
N TYR A 488 -15.92 7.09 -1.89
CA TYR A 488 -16.25 6.10 -0.87
C TYR A 488 -17.59 5.44 -1.15
N THR A 489 -17.68 4.14 -0.86
CA THR A 489 -18.89 3.33 -1.11
C THR A 489 -19.89 3.41 0.03
N SER A 490 -19.43 3.66 1.26
CA SER A 490 -20.27 3.78 2.44
C SER A 490 -19.56 4.49 3.58
N VAL A 491 -20.31 4.86 4.61
CA VAL A 491 -19.80 5.41 5.87
C VAL A 491 -20.19 4.45 6.99
N SER A 492 -19.21 3.82 7.64
CA SER A 492 -19.48 2.93 8.76
C SER A 492 -19.62 3.72 10.06
N HIS A 493 -20.79 3.66 10.68
CA HIS A 493 -21.03 4.20 12.01
C HIS A 493 -20.84 3.08 13.04
N LEU A 494 -19.81 3.21 13.88
CA LEU A 494 -19.71 2.36 15.08
C LEU A 494 -20.61 2.99 16.14
N ASN A 495 -21.78 2.40 16.38
CA ASN A 495 -22.64 2.76 17.51
C ASN A 495 -22.00 2.22 18.81
N ASP A 496 -21.01 2.93 19.33
CA ASP A 496 -20.46 2.70 20.66
C ASP A 496 -21.09 3.70 21.63
N HIS A 497 -21.94 3.19 22.54
CA HIS A 497 -22.60 3.98 23.59
C HIS A 497 -21.59 4.69 24.52
N ARG A 498 -20.34 4.22 24.58
CA ARG A 498 -19.25 4.84 25.36
C ARG A 498 -18.56 5.98 24.61
N ARG A 499 -18.86 6.18 23.32
CA ARG A 499 -18.24 7.19 22.43
C ARG A 499 -19.30 8.07 21.75
N SER A 500 -20.21 8.67 22.53
CA SER A 500 -21.28 9.55 22.03
C SER A 500 -20.84 10.74 21.16
N ARG A 501 -19.53 11.09 21.20
CA ARG A 501 -18.92 12.15 20.37
C ARG A 501 -18.38 11.67 19.01
N SER A 502 -18.28 10.36 18.74
CA SER A 502 -17.85 9.84 17.43
C SER A 502 -19.04 9.74 16.45
N LYS A 503 -19.72 10.86 16.19
CA LYS A 503 -20.84 10.88 15.24
C LYS A 503 -20.40 10.80 13.77
N MET A 504 -19.14 11.12 13.46
CA MET A 504 -18.60 10.94 12.12
C MET A 504 -18.21 9.49 11.90
N GLY A 505 -18.97 8.78 11.05
CA GLY A 505 -18.61 7.42 10.65
C GLY A 505 -17.34 7.40 9.80
N LYS A 506 -16.68 6.24 9.75
CA LYS A 506 -15.47 6.04 8.95
C LYS A 506 -15.86 5.80 7.49
N LYS A 507 -15.28 6.58 6.57
CA LYS A 507 -15.47 6.39 5.12
C LYS A 507 -14.81 5.08 4.67
N ASN A 508 -15.57 4.25 3.96
CA ASN A 508 -15.08 3.06 3.27
C ASN A 508 -14.78 3.41 1.81
N TYR A 509 -13.52 3.72 1.54
CA TYR A 509 -13.07 4.18 0.23
C TYR A 509 -12.97 3.08 -0.82
N LYS A 510 -13.27 3.40 -2.09
CA LYS A 510 -13.00 2.54 -3.25
C LYS A 510 -11.52 2.16 -3.32
N LYS A 511 -11.20 0.95 -3.80
CA LYS A 511 -9.82 0.44 -3.85
C LYS A 511 -8.89 1.42 -4.59
N ALA A 512 -7.73 1.70 -4.00
CA ALA A 512 -6.71 2.55 -4.61
C ALA A 512 -6.24 1.99 -5.97
N THR A 513 -5.97 2.89 -6.90
CA THR A 513 -5.44 2.57 -8.23
C THR A 513 -3.96 2.94 -8.32
N TYR A 514 -3.27 2.34 -9.29
CA TYR A 514 -1.82 2.51 -9.50
C TYR A 514 -1.46 2.66 -10.98
N LYS A 515 -2.30 3.38 -11.74
CA LYS A 515 -2.14 3.62 -13.18
C LYS A 515 -0.81 4.30 -13.50
N PHE A 516 -0.29 5.14 -12.61
CA PHE A 516 1.04 5.73 -12.76
C PHE A 516 2.14 4.67 -12.97
N ARG A 517 2.01 3.48 -12.35
CA ARG A 517 2.97 2.38 -12.53
C ARG A 517 2.96 1.86 -13.97
N ASP A 518 1.76 1.71 -14.53
CA ASP A 518 1.59 1.24 -15.91
C ASP A 518 2.11 2.25 -16.93
N LYS A 519 1.91 3.55 -16.67
CA LYS A 519 2.47 4.64 -17.49
C LYS A 519 4.01 4.63 -17.44
N ILE A 520 4.61 4.55 -16.25
CA ILE A 520 6.07 4.44 -16.07
C ILE A 520 6.63 3.23 -16.83
N TRP A 521 5.96 2.07 -16.71
CA TRP A 521 6.36 0.88 -17.45
C TRP A 521 6.27 1.07 -18.96
N SER A 522 5.19 1.68 -19.44
CA SER A 522 4.96 1.93 -20.86
C SER A 522 6.03 2.87 -21.43
N ARG A 523 6.42 3.93 -20.71
CA ARG A 523 7.55 4.81 -21.08
C ARG A 523 8.85 4.02 -21.19
N TYR A 524 9.15 3.18 -20.19
CA TYR A 524 10.35 2.35 -20.17
C TYR A 524 10.42 1.40 -21.38
N ILE A 525 9.32 0.70 -21.67
CA ILE A 525 9.24 -0.19 -22.85
C ILE A 525 9.36 0.62 -24.15
N ASN A 526 8.64 1.72 -24.28
CA ASN A 526 8.71 2.56 -25.48
C ASN A 526 10.15 3.06 -25.73
N ASN A 527 10.89 3.43 -24.68
CA ASN A 527 12.29 3.85 -24.81
C ASN A 527 13.18 2.70 -25.33
N ILE A 528 13.02 1.48 -24.79
CA ILE A 528 13.75 0.29 -25.24
C ILE A 528 13.54 0.05 -26.75
N TYR A 529 12.31 0.20 -27.24
CA TYR A 529 11.97 -0.08 -28.64
C TYR A 529 12.28 1.10 -29.58
N LYS A 530 12.30 2.36 -29.10
CA LYS A 530 12.67 3.55 -29.88
C LYS A 530 14.17 3.61 -30.21
N ARG A 531 15.06 3.28 -29.26
CA ARG A 531 16.53 3.33 -29.45
C ARG A 531 17.03 2.50 -30.64
N LYS A 532 16.30 1.44 -31.02
CA LYS A 532 16.65 0.58 -32.16
C LYS A 532 16.30 1.18 -33.52
N LYS A 533 15.25 2.00 -33.65
CA LYS A 533 14.93 2.68 -34.93
C LYS A 533 16.04 3.66 -35.31
N GLN A 534 16.60 4.38 -34.33
CA GLN A 534 17.72 5.30 -34.55
C GLN A 534 19.02 4.55 -34.89
N ASN A 535 19.30 3.40 -34.24
CA ASN A 535 20.50 2.61 -34.55
C ASN A 535 20.38 1.83 -35.88
N LYS A 536 19.17 1.46 -36.33
CA LYS A 536 18.96 0.91 -37.68
C LYS A 536 19.09 1.96 -38.78
N GLY A 537 18.71 3.21 -38.52
CA GLY A 537 18.87 4.31 -39.48
C GLY A 537 20.33 4.72 -39.73
N LYS A 538 21.22 4.52 -38.75
CA LYS A 538 22.67 4.77 -38.92
C LYS A 538 23.45 3.60 -39.53
N GLY A 539 22.83 2.43 -39.69
CA GLY A 539 23.46 1.23 -40.25
C GLY A 539 23.23 1.02 -41.75
N ASN A 540 22.51 1.91 -42.42
CA ASN A 540 22.23 1.87 -43.86
C ASN A 540 22.97 2.96 -44.66
N ASN A 541 23.89 3.70 -44.03
CA ASN A 541 24.74 4.72 -44.67
C ASN A 541 26.23 4.34 -44.63
N ASN A 542 26.56 3.05 -44.73
CA ASN A 542 27.90 2.57 -45.05
C ASN A 542 27.83 1.53 -46.15
#